data_AF-A0A850QH41-F1
#
_entry.id   AF-A0A850QH41-F1
#
_cell.length_a   1.000
_cell.length_b   1.000
_cell.length_c   1.000
_cell.angle_alpha   90.00
_cell.angle_beta   90.00
_cell.angle_gamma   90.00
#
_symmetry.space_group_name_H-M   'P 1'
#
loop_
_entity.id
_entity.type
_entity.pdbx_description
1 polymer ?
#
loop_
_entity_poly.entity_id
_entity_poly.type
_entity_poly.pdbx_seq_one_letter_code
_entity_poly.pdbx_strand_id
1 'polypeptide(L)'
;VLAGFMRILDSAFVHHYQGRIFNIHPSLLPKYPGLNTHQRALEAGDSEHGTTVHFVTPELDGGPVVLQAKVPIFPQDSIAEIEQRVQQQEYAIYPLVINWFLSQRLVMDEAGKALLDGHSLPLNGYASDD
;
A
#
# COMPACT_ATOMS: atom_id res chain seq x y z
N VAL A 1 -3.34 -7.88 -9.60
CA VAL A 1 -3.02 -6.45 -9.39
C VAL A 1 -4.32 -5.69 -9.36
N LEU A 2 -4.63 -5.02 -8.25
CA LEU A 2 -5.79 -4.16 -8.09
C LEU A 2 -5.33 -2.70 -8.18
N ALA A 3 -5.84 -1.94 -9.13
CA ALA A 3 -5.50 -0.53 -9.34
C ALA A 3 -6.80 0.26 -9.47
N GLY A 4 -7.23 0.90 -8.38
CA GLY A 4 -8.53 1.58 -8.32
C GLY A 4 -9.74 0.61 -8.36
N PHE A 5 -9.59 -0.62 -7.87
CA PHE A 5 -10.69 -1.60 -7.86
C PHE A 5 -11.63 -1.36 -6.67
N MET A 6 -12.73 -0.66 -6.90
CA MET A 6 -13.66 -0.19 -5.86
C MET A 6 -14.71 -1.23 -5.44
N ARG A 7 -14.34 -2.51 -5.33
CA ARG A 7 -15.22 -3.59 -4.87
C ARG A 7 -14.52 -4.48 -3.86
N ILE A 8 -15.25 -4.83 -2.79
CA ILE A 8 -14.79 -5.83 -1.82
C ILE A 8 -14.75 -7.19 -2.53
N LEU A 9 -13.59 -7.84 -2.47
CA LEU A 9 -13.41 -9.20 -2.96
C LEU A 9 -13.93 -10.19 -1.93
N ASP A 10 -14.64 -11.22 -2.38
CA ASP A 10 -15.08 -12.27 -1.48
C ASP A 10 -13.88 -13.07 -0.94
N SER A 11 -14.04 -13.62 0.27
CA SER A 11 -12.94 -14.33 0.92
C SER A 11 -12.46 -15.54 0.12
N ALA A 12 -13.34 -16.26 -0.59
CA ALA A 12 -12.95 -17.43 -1.38
C ALA A 12 -12.02 -17.04 -2.54
N PHE A 13 -12.31 -15.93 -3.22
CA PHE A 13 -11.48 -15.35 -4.26
C PHE A 13 -10.10 -14.95 -3.72
N VAL A 14 -10.07 -14.28 -2.56
CA VAL A 14 -8.80 -13.87 -1.94
C VAL A 14 -7.95 -15.08 -1.58
N HIS A 15 -8.54 -16.13 -0.98
CA HIS A 15 -7.82 -17.36 -0.66
C HIS A 15 -7.30 -18.07 -1.92
N HIS A 16 -8.06 -18.12 -3.01
CA HIS A 16 -7.63 -18.75 -4.26
C HIS A 16 -6.34 -18.13 -4.83
N TYR A 17 -6.17 -16.82 -4.66
CA TYR A 17 -5.00 -16.08 -5.12
C TYR A 17 -4.11 -15.59 -3.97
N GLN A 18 -4.14 -16.25 -2.81
CA GLN A 18 -3.33 -15.88 -1.67
C GLN A 18 -1.85 -15.75 -2.05
N GLY A 19 -1.22 -14.65 -1.61
CA GLY A 19 0.17 -14.33 -1.95
C GLY A 19 0.41 -13.90 -3.39
N ARG A 20 -0.65 -13.70 -4.19
CA ARG A 20 -0.57 -13.33 -5.63
C ARG A 20 -1.46 -12.15 -6.00
N ILE A 21 -2.22 -11.60 -5.06
CA ILE A 21 -2.98 -10.35 -5.24
C ILE A 21 -2.25 -9.23 -4.53
N PHE A 22 -2.01 -8.15 -5.26
CA PHE A 22 -1.51 -6.88 -4.75
C PHE A 22 -2.59 -5.82 -4.89
N ASN A 23 -2.64 -4.91 -3.92
CA ASN A 23 -3.39 -3.67 -3.98
C ASN A 23 -2.46 -2.49 -3.68
N ILE A 24 -2.78 -1.34 -4.27
CA ILE A 24 -2.19 -0.06 -3.88
C ILE A 24 -3.26 0.79 -3.22
N HIS A 25 -2.94 1.30 -2.04
CA HIS A 25 -3.88 2.02 -1.19
C HIS A 25 -3.33 3.43 -0.91
N PRO A 26 -4.11 4.51 -1.15
CA PRO A 26 -3.63 5.88 -1.08
C PRO A 26 -3.54 6.41 0.37
N SER A 27 -2.90 5.67 1.26
CA SER A 27 -2.50 6.14 2.59
C SER A 27 -1.24 5.42 3.09
N LEU A 28 -0.67 5.92 4.19
CA LEU A 28 0.35 5.22 4.96
C LEU A 28 -0.32 4.24 5.94
N LEU A 29 -0.71 3.06 5.47
CA LEU A 29 -1.31 2.02 6.32
C LEU A 29 -0.42 1.75 7.56
N PRO A 30 -1.03 1.55 8.74
CA PRO A 30 -2.45 1.30 8.98
C PRO A 30 -3.33 2.57 9.08
N LYS A 31 -2.80 3.78 8.84
CA LYS A 31 -3.64 4.98 8.84
C LYS A 31 -4.60 4.97 7.66
N TYR A 32 -5.83 5.41 7.92
CA TYR A 32 -6.86 5.66 6.90
C TYR A 32 -7.17 4.48 5.96
N PRO A 33 -7.53 3.28 6.46
CA PRO A 33 -8.11 2.25 5.60
C PRO A 33 -9.44 2.74 5.01
N GLY A 34 -9.83 2.21 3.86
CA GLY A 34 -11.04 2.59 3.14
C GLY A 34 -10.92 3.90 2.35
N LEU A 35 -12.01 4.67 2.29
CA LEU A 35 -12.15 5.76 1.31
C LEU A 35 -11.72 7.14 1.87
N ASN A 36 -11.62 8.12 0.97
CA ASN A 36 -11.39 9.55 1.25
C ASN A 36 -10.12 9.80 2.08
N THR A 37 -9.05 9.05 1.79
CA THR A 37 -7.81 9.06 2.58
C THR A 37 -7.14 10.43 2.61
N HIS A 38 -7.08 11.13 1.48
CA HIS A 38 -6.48 12.47 1.36
C HIS A 38 -7.20 13.51 2.20
N GLN A 39 -8.54 13.52 2.13
CA GLN A 39 -9.37 14.41 2.94
C GLN A 39 -9.17 14.14 4.43
N ARG A 40 -9.17 12.87 4.83
CA ARG A 40 -8.97 12.47 6.23
C ARG A 40 -7.59 12.85 6.77
N ALA A 41 -6.54 12.75 5.95
CA ALA A 41 -5.20 13.19 6.33
C ALA A 41 -5.15 14.72 6.54
N LEU A 42 -5.76 15.48 5.62
CA LEU A 42 -5.82 16.94 5.72
C LEU A 42 -6.64 17.41 6.94
N GLU A 43 -7.81 16.82 7.16
CA GLU A 43 -8.69 17.13 8.31
C GLU A 43 -8.06 16.77 9.66
N ALA A 44 -7.23 15.72 9.69
CA ALA A 44 -6.47 15.33 10.87
C ALA A 44 -5.26 16.26 11.16
N GLY A 45 -4.90 17.13 10.21
CA GLY A 45 -3.71 17.97 10.32
C GLY A 45 -2.39 17.20 10.22
N ASP A 46 -2.38 16.07 9.50
CA ASP A 46 -1.16 15.30 9.28
C ASP A 46 -0.14 16.13 8.47
N SER A 47 1.14 16.07 8.85
CA SER A 47 2.24 16.71 8.11
C SER A 47 2.77 15.84 6.96
N GLU A 48 2.39 14.57 6.92
CA GLU A 48 2.79 13.60 5.91
C GLU A 48 1.60 12.70 5.55
N HIS A 49 1.55 12.32 4.27
CA HIS A 49 0.63 11.33 3.74
C HIS A 49 1.39 10.40 2.80
N GLY A 50 0.72 9.56 2.02
CA GLY A 50 1.42 8.66 1.13
C GLY A 50 0.54 7.59 0.51
N THR A 51 1.20 6.56 0.00
CA THR A 51 0.56 5.36 -0.55
C THR A 51 1.27 4.11 -0.06
N THR A 52 0.54 3.00 -0.02
CA THR A 52 1.02 1.69 0.43
C THR A 52 0.70 0.65 -0.62
N VAL A 53 1.71 -0.12 -1.05
CA VAL A 53 1.50 -1.38 -1.77
C VAL A 53 1.56 -2.53 -0.76
N HIS A 54 0.54 -3.39 -0.78
CA HIS A 54 0.44 -4.51 0.13
C HIS A 54 -0.12 -5.76 -0.58
N PHE A 55 0.13 -6.94 0.00
CA PHE A 55 -0.60 -8.13 -0.38
C PHE A 55 -2.06 -8.03 0.09
N VAL A 56 -3.00 -8.54 -0.70
CA VAL A 56 -4.40 -8.59 -0.31
C VAL A 56 -4.67 -9.82 0.54
N THR A 57 -5.29 -9.59 1.69
CA THR A 57 -5.84 -10.59 2.61
C THR A 57 -7.36 -10.41 2.73
N PRO A 58 -8.10 -11.35 3.35
CA PRO A 58 -9.53 -11.16 3.60
C PRO A 58 -9.85 -9.95 4.47
N GLU A 59 -8.90 -9.49 5.28
CA GLU A 59 -8.99 -8.23 6.01
C GLU A 59 -8.81 -7.03 5.06
N LEU A 60 -9.74 -6.08 5.11
CA LEU A 60 -9.74 -4.86 4.31
C LEU A 60 -8.50 -4.02 4.62
N ASP A 61 -7.68 -3.74 3.61
CA ASP A 61 -6.44 -2.95 3.72
C ASP A 61 -5.50 -3.42 4.86
N GLY A 62 -5.60 -4.70 5.25
CA GLY A 62 -4.90 -5.26 6.43
C GLY A 62 -3.78 -6.25 6.12
N GLY A 63 -3.55 -6.55 4.84
CA GLY A 63 -2.51 -7.50 4.45
C GLY A 63 -1.08 -6.94 4.62
N PRO A 64 -0.07 -7.81 4.58
CA PRO A 64 1.31 -7.40 4.86
C PRO A 64 1.79 -6.34 3.86
N VAL A 65 2.29 -5.24 4.41
CA VAL A 65 2.83 -4.11 3.65
C VAL A 65 4.12 -4.52 2.97
N VAL A 66 4.24 -4.16 1.69
CA VAL A 66 5.44 -4.41 0.89
C VAL A 66 6.30 -3.16 0.81
N LEU A 67 5.70 -2.03 0.46
CA LEU A 67 6.41 -0.77 0.26
C LEU A 67 5.46 0.40 0.49
N GLN A 68 5.94 1.41 1.20
CA GLN A 68 5.26 2.69 1.34
C GLN A 68 6.08 3.80 0.67
N ALA A 69 5.38 4.83 0.20
CA ALA A 69 6.00 6.08 -0.18
C ALA A 69 5.31 7.23 0.54
N LYS A 70 6.11 8.00 1.29
CA LYS A 70 5.66 9.19 2.00
C LYS A 70 5.71 10.41 1.09
N VAL A 71 4.78 11.32 1.30
CA VAL A 71 4.75 12.65 0.70
C VAL A 71 4.45 13.69 1.78
N PRO A 72 5.09 14.87 1.76
CA PRO A 72 4.75 15.92 2.71
C PRO A 72 3.35 16.47 2.43
N ILE A 73 2.68 16.98 3.48
CA ILE A 73 1.53 17.87 3.38
C ILE A 73 1.98 19.26 3.86
N PHE A 74 1.81 20.27 3.01
CA PHE A 74 2.08 21.66 3.36
C PHE A 74 0.82 22.38 3.83
N PRO A 75 0.94 23.45 4.66
CA PRO A 75 -0.23 24.14 5.23
C PRO A 75 -1.23 24.73 4.22
N GLN A 76 -0.83 24.88 2.96
CA GLN A 76 -1.62 25.49 1.89
C GLN A 76 -2.06 24.47 0.84
N ASP A 77 -1.69 23.20 1.01
CA ASP A 77 -2.05 22.15 0.06
C ASP A 77 -3.58 21.97 0.03
N SER A 78 -4.11 21.94 -1.18
CA SER A 78 -5.43 21.40 -1.48
C SER A 78 -5.41 19.87 -1.53
N ILE A 79 -6.59 19.25 -1.40
CA ILE A 79 -6.75 17.79 -1.54
C ILE A 79 -6.21 17.31 -2.90
N ALA A 80 -6.44 18.07 -3.97
CA ALA A 80 -5.99 17.72 -5.32
C ALA A 80 -4.46 17.73 -5.45
N GLU A 81 -3.77 18.66 -4.77
CA GLU A 81 -2.30 18.71 -4.75
C GLU A 81 -1.70 17.52 -4.00
N ILE A 82 -2.33 17.12 -2.88
CA ILE A 82 -1.93 15.92 -2.12
C ILE A 82 -2.16 14.67 -2.97
N GLU A 83 -3.35 14.52 -3.56
CA GLU A 83 -3.70 13.39 -4.43
C GLU A 83 -2.72 13.26 -5.59
N GLN A 84 -2.43 14.35 -6.30
CA GLN A 84 -1.46 14.34 -7.40
C GLN A 84 -0.07 13.90 -6.93
N ARG A 85 0.39 14.39 -5.76
CA ARG A 85 1.69 14.04 -5.20
C ARG A 85 1.76 12.56 -4.81
N VAL A 86 0.69 12.02 -4.23
CA VAL A 86 0.55 10.59 -3.92
C VAL A 86 0.55 9.76 -5.20
N GLN A 87 -0.23 10.14 -6.21
CA GLN A 87 -0.32 9.41 -7.48
C GLN A 87 1.03 9.31 -8.21
N GLN A 88 1.87 10.35 -8.14
CA GLN A 88 3.24 10.26 -8.67
C GLN A 88 4.05 9.17 -7.98
N GLN A 89 3.88 8.99 -6.67
CA GLN A 89 4.53 7.89 -5.95
C GLN A 89 3.93 6.54 -6.32
N GLU A 90 2.61 6.45 -6.51
CA GLU A 90 1.95 5.22 -6.96
C GLU A 90 2.52 4.69 -8.28
N TYR A 91 2.73 5.58 -9.25
CA TYR A 91 3.36 5.25 -10.53
C TYR A 91 4.80 4.76 -10.40
N ALA A 92 5.52 5.19 -9.37
CA ALA A 92 6.88 4.73 -9.11
C ALA A 92 6.89 3.37 -8.40
N ILE A 93 6.15 3.25 -7.29
CA ILE A 93 6.31 2.09 -6.40
C ILE A 93 5.51 0.87 -6.84
N TYR A 94 4.35 1.04 -7.52
CA TYR A 94 3.55 -0.11 -7.89
C TYR A 94 4.26 -1.00 -8.92
N PRO A 95 4.77 -0.46 -10.05
CA PRO A 95 5.53 -1.27 -11.00
C PRO A 95 6.79 -1.88 -10.40
N LEU A 96 7.46 -1.18 -9.48
CA LEU A 96 8.64 -1.69 -8.77
C LEU A 96 8.30 -2.95 -7.96
N VAL A 97 7.22 -2.91 -7.17
CA VAL A 97 6.76 -4.07 -6.38
C VAL A 97 6.35 -5.23 -7.28
N ILE A 98 5.62 -4.95 -8.36
CA ILE A 98 5.26 -5.98 -9.34
C ILE A 98 6.51 -6.60 -9.97
N ASN A 99 7.52 -5.80 -10.27
CA ASN A 99 8.80 -6.30 -10.79
C ASN A 99 9.54 -7.19 -9.77
N TRP A 100 9.54 -6.85 -8.48
CA TRP A 100 10.10 -7.72 -7.44
C TRP A 100 9.37 -9.06 -7.37
N PHE A 101 8.04 -9.06 -7.48
CA PHE A 101 7.26 -10.29 -7.51
C PHE A 101 7.56 -11.14 -8.75
N LEU A 102 7.55 -10.53 -9.94
CA LEU A 102 7.85 -11.24 -11.20
C LEU A 102 9.29 -11.78 -11.25
N SER A 103 10.22 -11.11 -10.57
CA SER A 103 11.62 -11.53 -10.44
C SER A 103 11.84 -12.56 -9.33
N GLN A 104 10.77 -13.06 -8.69
CA GLN A 104 10.82 -14.01 -7.56
C GLN A 104 11.61 -13.50 -6.34
N ARG A 105 11.77 -12.18 -6.23
CA ARG A 105 12.42 -11.52 -5.09
C ARG A 105 11.44 -11.27 -3.96
N LEU A 106 10.17 -11.00 -4.29
CA LEU A 106 9.10 -10.74 -3.34
C LEU A 106 8.15 -11.93 -3.25
N VAL A 107 7.94 -12.45 -2.04
CA VAL A 107 6.99 -13.53 -1.76
C VAL A 107 6.21 -13.24 -0.48
N MET A 108 5.05 -13.88 -0.33
CA MET A 108 4.38 -14.00 0.96
C MET A 108 4.60 -15.40 1.50
N ASP A 109 5.13 -15.53 2.71
CA ASP A 109 5.41 -16.84 3.32
C ASP A 109 4.13 -17.52 3.85
N GLU A 110 4.29 -18.75 4.34
CA GLU A 110 3.20 -19.55 4.91
C GLU A 110 2.58 -18.92 6.18
N ALA A 111 3.33 -18.06 6.87
CA ALA A 111 2.86 -17.32 8.03
C ALA A 111 2.14 -16.00 7.65
N GLY A 112 2.03 -15.70 6.35
CA GLY A 112 1.39 -14.48 5.84
C GLY A 112 2.27 -13.23 5.94
N LYS A 113 3.59 -13.37 6.04
CA LYS A 113 4.55 -12.25 6.05
C LYS A 113 5.08 -11.97 4.65
N ALA A 114 5.35 -10.71 4.35
CA ALA A 114 6.04 -10.31 3.13
C ALA A 114 7.56 -10.48 3.30
N LEU A 115 8.21 -11.16 2.36
CA LEU A 115 9.66 -11.33 2.31
C LEU A 115 10.20 -10.74 1.00
N LEU A 116 11.25 -9.94 1.09
CA LEU A 116 12.02 -9.43 -0.05
C LEU A 116 13.44 -9.98 0.02
N ASP A 117 13.89 -10.64 -1.05
CA ASP A 117 15.20 -11.31 -1.13
C ASP A 117 15.47 -12.29 0.03
N GLY A 118 14.41 -12.95 0.50
CA GLY A 118 14.47 -13.88 1.64
C GLY A 118 14.47 -13.20 3.02
N HIS A 119 14.43 -11.87 3.09
CA HIS A 119 14.35 -11.12 4.34
C HIS A 119 12.91 -10.71 4.65
N SER A 120 12.44 -11.00 5.86
CA SER A 120 11.12 -10.53 6.32
C SER A 120 11.10 -9.00 6.34
N LEU A 121 10.09 -8.42 5.71
CA LEU A 121 9.84 -6.99 5.76
C LEU A 121 9.25 -6.60 7.13
N PRO A 122 9.53 -5.38 7.63
CA PRO A 122 8.89 -4.83 8.81
C PRO A 122 7.43 -4.46 8.52
N LEU A 123 6.69 -4.02 9.55
CA LEU A 123 5.25 -3.76 9.46
C LEU A 123 4.85 -2.69 8.43
N ASN A 124 5.76 -1.76 8.16
CA ASN A 124 5.67 -0.64 7.22
C ASN A 124 6.36 -0.93 5.88
N GLY A 125 6.81 -2.17 5.65
CA GLY A 125 7.39 -2.61 4.39
C GLY A 125 8.86 -2.22 4.20
N TYR A 126 9.35 -2.34 2.98
CA TYR A 126 10.74 -2.07 2.64
C TYR A 126 11.11 -0.59 2.83
N ALA A 127 12.32 -0.34 3.35
CA ALA A 127 12.89 0.98 3.59
C ALA A 127 12.05 1.88 4.52
N SER A 128 11.48 1.29 5.57
CA SER A 128 10.94 2.08 6.65
C SER A 128 12.02 2.84 7.40
N ASP A 129 11.86 4.15 7.52
CA ASP A 129 12.72 5.02 8.32
C ASP A 129 12.46 4.85 9.84
N ASP A 130 12.41 3.60 10.33
CA ASP A 130 12.36 3.34 11.78
C ASP A 130 13.73 3.57 12.44
#